data_AF-A0A812V940-F1
#
_entry.id   AF-A0A812V940-F1
#
_cell.length_a   1.000
_cell.length_b   1.000
_cell.length_c   1.000
_cell.angle_alpha   90.00
_cell.angle_beta   90.00
_cell.angle_gamma   90.00
#
_symmetry.space_group_name_H-M   'P 1'
#
loop_
_entity.id
_entity.type
_entity.pdbx_description
1 polymer ?
#
loop_
_entity_poly.entity_id
_entity_poly.type
_entity_poly.pdbx_seq_one_letter_code
_entity_poly.pdbx_strand_id
1 'polypeptide(L)'
;MLRITLLSGKDVASLPLEELSDVKALKQRLYEQHGLPPRFRQRFLHEENTLEDAVTLASVMESQAGHGDATLSEAVNPDAVMDLRVLILEFSDVSHGQRIQLTDAARAGIVDEVESLLQLPMDPDAVLNEDLHTPLMHASGNGHVDVVRLLLEAGAQKDALDCDGTTALIWAAHDGRDAVVQVLLESGVQTDISDCIGWTALMCAATNSFPEIVRLLLAAGARRDLCSETGQTALMLAADEDADAEVLRLLQTVAEDP
;
A
#
# COMPACT_ATOMS: atom_id res chain seq x y z
N MET A 1 13.33 -23.44 -13.67
CA MET A 1 13.43 -22.79 -12.33
C MET A 1 13.92 -21.36 -12.50
N LEU A 2 13.42 -20.39 -11.73
CA LEU A 2 13.90 -19.01 -11.75
C LEU A 2 15.03 -18.84 -10.73
N ARG A 3 16.18 -18.34 -11.15
CA ARG A 3 17.25 -17.92 -10.25
C ARG A 3 17.36 -16.40 -10.29
N ILE A 4 17.34 -15.78 -9.12
CA ILE A 4 17.30 -14.33 -8.97
C ILE A 4 18.56 -13.89 -8.25
N THR A 5 19.30 -13.00 -8.89
CA THR A 5 20.58 -12.48 -8.37
C THR A 5 20.56 -10.96 -8.34
N LEU A 6 21.23 -10.34 -7.37
CA LEU A 6 21.51 -8.92 -7.42
C LEU A 6 22.46 -8.60 -8.57
N LEU A 7 22.48 -7.35 -9.05
CA LEU A 7 23.50 -6.91 -10.01
C LEU A 7 24.93 -7.17 -9.53
N SER A 8 25.16 -7.19 -8.21
CA SER A 8 26.45 -7.54 -7.58
C SER A 8 26.84 -9.02 -7.71
N GLY A 9 25.95 -9.88 -8.22
CA GLY A 9 26.15 -11.32 -8.36
C GLY A 9 25.75 -12.15 -7.13
N LYS A 10 25.21 -11.52 -6.08
CA LYS A 10 24.70 -12.22 -4.89
C LYS A 10 23.37 -12.90 -5.19
N ASP A 11 23.25 -14.18 -4.85
CA ASP A 11 21.99 -14.92 -4.94
C ASP A 11 20.94 -14.36 -3.95
N VAL A 12 19.73 -14.14 -4.45
CA VAL A 12 18.60 -13.58 -3.70
C VAL A 12 17.56 -14.66 -3.40
N ALA A 13 17.08 -15.32 -4.45
CA ALA A 13 16.01 -16.29 -4.36
C ALA A 13 16.10 -17.30 -5.51
N SER A 14 15.50 -18.47 -5.30
CA SER A 14 15.26 -19.45 -6.37
C SER A 14 13.84 -19.95 -6.26
N LEU A 15 13.06 -19.77 -7.32
CA LEU A 15 11.60 -19.94 -7.31
C LEU A 15 11.15 -20.87 -8.44
N PRO A 16 10.12 -21.71 -8.23
CA PRO A 16 9.48 -22.46 -9.31
C PRO A 16 8.72 -21.50 -10.23
N LEU A 17 8.78 -21.75 -11.54
CA LEU A 17 8.16 -20.88 -12.56
C LEU A 17 6.63 -21.03 -12.61
N GLU A 18 6.14 -22.18 -12.17
CA GLU A 18 4.72 -22.57 -12.21
C GLU A 18 3.82 -21.74 -11.29
N GLU A 19 4.41 -21.04 -10.32
CA GLU A 19 3.67 -20.27 -9.30
C GLU A 19 3.57 -18.76 -9.62
N LEU A 20 4.14 -18.30 -10.74
CA LEU A 20 4.26 -16.87 -11.04
C LEU A 20 3.71 -16.56 -12.44
N SER A 21 2.75 -15.64 -12.52
CA SER A 21 2.15 -15.19 -13.79
C SER A 21 3.04 -14.19 -14.52
N ASP A 22 3.44 -13.13 -13.84
CA ASP A 22 4.11 -11.96 -14.42
C ASP A 22 5.21 -11.39 -13.50
N VAL A 23 5.93 -10.40 -14.01
CA VAL A 23 7.00 -9.71 -13.28
C VAL A 23 6.45 -8.95 -12.06
N LYS A 24 5.22 -8.42 -12.12
CA LYS A 24 4.58 -7.78 -10.96
C LYS A 24 4.42 -8.77 -9.80
N ALA A 25 3.86 -9.95 -10.05
CA ALA A 25 3.68 -11.01 -9.06
C ALA A 25 5.03 -11.48 -8.50
N LEU A 26 6.05 -11.58 -9.35
CA LEU A 26 7.41 -11.89 -8.91
C LEU A 26 7.96 -10.82 -7.95
N LYS A 27 7.88 -9.53 -8.32
CA LYS A 27 8.32 -8.41 -7.47
C LYS A 27 7.62 -8.40 -6.12
N GLN A 28 6.30 -8.63 -6.12
CA GLN A 28 5.49 -8.68 -4.92
C GLN A 28 5.90 -9.85 -4.01
N ARG A 29 6.11 -11.04 -4.58
CA ARG A 29 6.54 -12.21 -3.81
C ARG A 29 7.91 -12.02 -3.18
N LEU A 30 8.83 -11.34 -3.87
CA LEU A 30 10.15 -11.01 -3.33
C LEU A 30 10.09 -9.99 -2.20
N TYR A 31 9.16 -9.03 -2.28
CA TYR A 31 8.90 -8.11 -1.18
C TYR A 31 8.43 -8.88 0.07
N GLU A 32 7.42 -9.73 -0.09
CA GLU A 32 6.78 -10.45 1.04
C GLU A 32 7.65 -11.55 1.63
N GLN A 33 8.32 -12.37 0.81
CA GLN A 33 9.00 -13.59 1.27
C GLN A 33 10.51 -13.41 1.45
N HIS A 34 11.11 -12.42 0.79
CA HIS A 34 12.56 -12.22 0.77
C HIS A 34 13.00 -10.85 1.29
N GLY A 35 12.06 -9.99 1.69
CA GLY A 35 12.33 -8.68 2.28
C GLY A 35 12.99 -7.69 1.31
N LEU A 36 12.80 -7.89 0.01
CA LEU A 36 13.23 -6.90 -0.97
C LEU A 36 12.38 -5.63 -0.84
N PRO A 37 12.86 -4.45 -1.26
CA PRO A 37 12.04 -3.25 -1.31
C PRO A 37 10.80 -3.40 -2.21
N PRO A 38 9.78 -2.52 -2.07
CA PRO A 38 8.53 -2.63 -2.82
C PRO A 38 8.70 -2.64 -4.35
N ARG A 39 7.66 -3.09 -5.09
CA ARG A 39 7.75 -3.37 -6.54
C ARG A 39 8.36 -2.24 -7.37
N PHE A 40 8.02 -1.00 -7.01
CA PHE A 40 8.46 0.20 -7.69
C PHE A 40 9.96 0.47 -7.55
N ARG A 41 10.60 -0.08 -6.52
CA ARG A 41 12.05 0.00 -6.27
C ARG A 41 12.84 -1.17 -6.86
N GLN A 42 12.17 -2.13 -7.49
CA GLN A 42 12.81 -3.29 -8.13
C GLN A 42 12.83 -3.11 -9.65
N ARG A 43 14.01 -3.24 -10.27
CA ARG A 43 14.16 -3.31 -11.73
C ARG A 43 14.75 -4.65 -12.12
N PHE A 44 13.96 -5.45 -12.85
CA PHE A 44 14.36 -6.75 -13.33
C PHE A 44 15.01 -6.65 -14.69
N LEU A 45 16.10 -7.39 -14.87
CA LEU A 45 16.91 -7.43 -16.07
C LEU A 45 17.05 -8.88 -16.52
N HIS A 46 16.81 -9.10 -17.80
CA HIS A 46 17.03 -10.35 -18.49
C HIS A 46 17.89 -10.09 -19.71
N GLU A 47 19.09 -10.71 -19.78
CA GLU A 47 20.03 -10.53 -20.91
C GLU A 47 20.24 -9.04 -21.29
N GLU A 48 20.34 -8.15 -20.29
CA GLU A 48 20.51 -6.69 -20.40
C GLU A 48 19.23 -5.87 -20.69
N ASN A 49 18.10 -6.49 -20.98
CA ASN A 49 16.82 -5.79 -21.16
C ASN A 49 16.06 -5.65 -19.84
N THR A 50 15.48 -4.46 -19.60
CA THR A 50 14.60 -4.23 -18.45
C THR A 50 13.23 -4.86 -18.70
N LEU A 51 12.70 -5.58 -17.72
CA LEU A 51 11.38 -6.18 -17.79
C LEU A 51 10.33 -5.28 -17.13
N GLU A 52 9.27 -4.98 -17.87
CA GLU A 52 8.09 -4.27 -17.37
C GLU A 52 7.21 -5.20 -16.52
N ASP A 53 6.40 -4.61 -15.66
CA ASP A 53 5.53 -5.33 -14.70
C ASP A 53 4.55 -6.29 -15.40
N ALA A 54 4.05 -5.92 -16.59
CA ALA A 54 3.07 -6.67 -17.35
C ALA A 54 3.67 -7.87 -18.15
N VAL A 55 5.00 -7.99 -18.20
CA VAL A 55 5.65 -9.06 -18.97
C VAL A 55 5.43 -10.40 -18.26
N THR A 56 4.94 -11.39 -19.01
CA THR A 56 4.80 -12.76 -18.50
C THR A 56 6.15 -13.47 -18.50
N LEU A 57 6.45 -14.21 -17.44
CA LEU A 57 7.72 -14.94 -17.34
C LEU A 57 7.84 -16.03 -18.41
N ALA A 58 6.71 -16.63 -18.82
CA ALA A 58 6.64 -17.57 -19.93
C ALA A 58 7.12 -16.95 -21.27
N SER A 59 6.67 -15.73 -21.60
CA SER A 59 7.10 -15.06 -22.84
C SER A 59 8.60 -14.76 -22.88
N VAL A 60 9.21 -14.50 -21.70
CA VAL A 60 10.65 -14.27 -21.63
C VAL A 60 11.42 -15.56 -21.93
N MET A 61 10.96 -16.71 -21.41
CA MET A 61 11.55 -18.01 -21.72
C MET A 61 11.43 -18.39 -23.21
N GLU A 62 10.27 -18.13 -23.82
CA GLU A 62 10.06 -18.40 -25.25
C GLU A 62 11.00 -17.57 -26.14
N SER A 63 11.27 -16.32 -25.75
CA SER A 63 12.20 -15.45 -26.47
C SER A 63 13.65 -15.96 -26.45
N GLN A 64 14.06 -16.65 -25.38
CA GLN A 64 15.38 -17.30 -25.28
C GLN A 64 15.50 -18.50 -26.21
N ALA A 65 14.45 -19.30 -26.35
CA ALA A 65 14.45 -20.49 -27.21
C ALA A 65 14.59 -20.15 -28.70
N GLY A 66 14.24 -18.93 -29.12
CA GLY A 66 14.30 -18.48 -30.52
C GLY A 66 15.66 -17.98 -31.01
N HIS A 67 16.64 -17.75 -30.13
CA HIS A 67 17.97 -17.24 -30.50
C HIS A 67 19.05 -18.33 -30.66
N GLY A 68 18.69 -19.60 -30.44
CA GLY A 68 19.58 -20.74 -30.69
C GLY A 68 19.37 -21.29 -32.10
N ASP A 69 20.38 -21.17 -32.96
CA ASP A 69 20.58 -22.01 -34.15
C ASP A 69 20.86 -23.47 -33.71
N ALA A 70 19.84 -24.12 -33.17
CA ALA A 70 19.91 -25.49 -32.69
C ALA A 70 18.75 -26.28 -33.31
N THR A 71 19.16 -27.23 -34.15
CA THR A 71 18.36 -28.32 -34.71
C THR A 71 17.24 -28.79 -33.79
N LEU A 72 16.04 -28.96 -34.38
CA LEU A 72 14.76 -29.39 -33.79
C LEU A 72 14.77 -30.79 -33.12
N SER A 73 15.77 -31.13 -32.30
CA SER A 73 15.86 -32.43 -31.62
C SER A 73 16.30 -32.38 -30.16
N GLU A 74 16.57 -31.21 -29.59
CA GLU A 74 16.74 -31.11 -28.14
C GLU A 74 15.42 -30.66 -27.51
N ALA A 75 14.80 -31.62 -26.86
CA ALA A 75 13.64 -31.44 -26.02
C ALA A 75 13.77 -30.19 -25.14
N VAL A 76 12.66 -29.48 -24.97
CA VAL A 76 12.41 -28.55 -23.87
C VAL A 76 13.07 -29.14 -22.61
N ASN A 77 14.23 -28.61 -22.23
CA ASN A 77 15.01 -29.14 -21.14
C ASN A 77 14.22 -28.85 -19.85
N PRO A 78 13.72 -29.86 -19.12
CA PRO A 78 12.93 -29.63 -17.91
C PRO A 78 13.73 -28.90 -16.82
N ASP A 79 15.05 -28.87 -16.94
CA ASP A 79 15.98 -28.13 -16.07
C ASP A 79 16.35 -26.73 -16.59
N ALA A 80 15.58 -26.14 -17.53
CA ALA A 80 15.82 -24.77 -17.97
C ALA A 80 15.78 -23.80 -16.77
N VAL A 81 16.96 -23.28 -16.40
CA VAL A 81 17.13 -22.25 -15.38
C VAL A 81 17.08 -20.90 -16.08
N MET A 82 16.12 -20.07 -15.68
CA MET A 82 16.01 -18.70 -16.15
C MET A 82 16.70 -17.79 -15.13
N ASP A 83 17.79 -17.15 -15.55
CA ASP A 83 18.57 -16.23 -14.72
C ASP A 83 18.03 -14.80 -14.86
N LEU A 84 17.55 -14.25 -13.76
CA LEU A 84 17.12 -12.86 -13.66
C LEU A 84 18.05 -12.07 -12.73
N ARG A 85 18.39 -10.86 -13.17
CA ARG A 85 19.13 -9.91 -12.33
C ARG A 85 18.18 -8.84 -11.83
N VAL A 86 18.23 -8.54 -10.54
CA VAL A 86 17.47 -7.45 -9.94
C VAL A 86 18.39 -6.31 -9.52
N LEU A 87 18.02 -5.10 -9.92
CA LEU A 87 18.58 -3.84 -9.44
C LEU A 87 17.59 -3.26 -8.42
N ILE A 88 18.11 -2.96 -7.23
CA ILE A 88 17.38 -2.22 -6.21
C ILE A 88 17.68 -0.74 -6.38
N LEU A 89 16.64 0.05 -6.57
CA LEU A 89 16.73 1.50 -6.66
C LEU A 89 16.67 2.10 -5.26
N GLU A 90 17.62 2.98 -4.96
CA GLU A 90 17.50 3.89 -3.81
C GLU A 90 16.60 5.07 -4.18
N PHE A 91 15.95 5.67 -3.18
CA PHE A 91 15.26 6.92 -3.39
C PHE A 91 16.28 7.98 -3.84
N SER A 92 15.87 8.77 -4.82
CA SER A 92 16.66 9.83 -5.41
C SER A 92 15.96 11.17 -5.22
N ASP A 93 16.73 12.24 -5.24
CA ASP A 93 16.21 13.61 -5.22
C ASP A 93 15.49 13.92 -6.53
N VAL A 94 14.23 13.50 -6.62
CA VAL A 94 13.32 13.94 -7.67
C VAL A 94 13.03 15.45 -7.54
N SER A 95 12.72 16.07 -8.68
CA SER A 95 12.44 17.51 -8.71
C SER A 95 11.27 17.86 -7.78
N HIS A 96 11.30 19.06 -7.21
CA HIS A 96 10.20 19.57 -6.39
C HIS A 96 8.85 19.50 -7.14
N GLY A 97 8.86 19.76 -8.45
CA GLY A 97 7.68 19.63 -9.31
C GLY A 97 7.11 18.21 -9.38
N GLN A 98 7.94 17.17 -9.48
CA GLN A 98 7.47 15.78 -9.51
C GLN A 98 6.84 15.35 -8.18
N ARG A 99 7.38 15.84 -7.06
CA ARG A 99 6.77 15.59 -5.74
C ARG A 99 5.40 16.25 -5.63
N ILE A 100 5.28 17.50 -6.10
CA ILE A 100 3.98 18.20 -6.14
C ILE A 100 3.00 17.41 -7.01
N GLN A 101 3.43 16.99 -8.20
CA GLN A 101 2.60 16.19 -9.12
C GLN A 101 2.09 14.91 -8.48
N LEU A 102 2.92 14.17 -7.72
CA LEU A 102 2.47 12.97 -7.02
C LEU A 102 1.35 13.28 -6.02
N THR A 103 1.54 14.34 -5.23
CA THR A 103 0.57 14.77 -4.22
C THR A 103 -0.74 15.23 -4.86
N ASP A 104 -0.66 16.01 -5.95
CA ASP A 104 -1.82 16.52 -6.66
C ASP A 104 -2.56 15.40 -7.41
N ALA A 105 -1.85 14.48 -8.06
CA ALA A 105 -2.42 13.31 -8.71
C ALA A 105 -3.10 12.40 -7.69
N ALA A 106 -2.48 12.18 -6.51
CA ALA A 106 -3.08 11.40 -5.44
C ALA A 106 -4.34 12.05 -4.88
N ARG A 107 -4.34 13.38 -4.70
CA ARG A 107 -5.52 14.15 -4.29
C ARG A 107 -6.64 14.10 -5.34
N ALA A 108 -6.30 14.12 -6.62
CA ALA A 108 -7.24 14.06 -7.73
C ALA A 108 -7.72 12.63 -8.06
N GLY A 109 -7.06 11.59 -7.56
CA GLY A 109 -7.41 10.20 -7.82
C GLY A 109 -6.93 9.69 -9.18
N ILE A 110 -5.91 10.31 -9.77
CA ILE A 110 -5.41 9.97 -11.12
C ILE A 110 -4.45 8.79 -11.03
N VAL A 111 -5.00 7.58 -11.09
CA VAL A 111 -4.29 6.29 -10.91
C VAL A 111 -3.07 6.17 -11.84
N ASP A 112 -3.26 6.40 -13.14
CA ASP A 112 -2.19 6.24 -14.14
C ASP A 112 -1.01 7.20 -13.92
N GLU A 113 -1.29 8.43 -13.48
CA GLU A 113 -0.26 9.43 -13.19
C GLU A 113 0.49 9.08 -11.90
N VAL A 114 -0.23 8.64 -10.86
CA VAL A 114 0.39 8.14 -9.63
C VAL A 114 1.28 6.93 -9.94
N GLU A 115 0.80 5.94 -10.70
CA GLU A 115 1.61 4.77 -11.06
C GLU A 115 2.85 5.17 -11.86
N SER A 116 2.71 6.05 -12.86
CA SER A 116 3.82 6.55 -13.66
C SER A 116 4.87 7.28 -12.84
N LEU A 117 4.45 8.11 -11.88
CA LEU A 117 5.34 8.84 -10.98
C LEU A 117 6.05 7.89 -10.02
N LEU A 118 5.36 6.89 -9.47
CA LEU A 118 5.95 5.88 -8.58
C LEU A 118 6.93 4.95 -9.30
N GLN A 119 6.90 4.86 -10.64
CA GLN A 119 7.98 4.21 -11.41
C GLN A 119 9.29 5.01 -11.38
N LEU A 120 9.29 6.26 -10.92
CA LEU A 120 10.51 6.99 -10.62
C LEU A 120 11.03 6.56 -9.23
N PRO A 121 12.35 6.59 -8.99
CA PRO A 121 12.93 6.34 -7.68
C PRO A 121 12.67 7.53 -6.73
N MET A 122 11.40 7.80 -6.43
CA MET A 122 10.94 8.86 -5.55
C MET A 122 10.38 8.29 -4.25
N ASP A 123 10.51 9.05 -3.17
CA ASP A 123 9.89 8.73 -1.90
C ASP A 123 8.36 8.94 -2.00
N PRO A 124 7.53 7.89 -1.79
CA PRO A 124 6.06 8.02 -1.83
C PRO A 124 5.51 8.90 -0.71
N ASP A 125 6.27 9.12 0.36
CA ASP A 125 5.89 9.95 1.51
C ASP A 125 6.40 11.39 1.38
N ALA A 126 6.90 11.79 0.20
CA ALA A 126 7.52 13.09 0.01
C ALA A 126 6.57 14.25 0.34
N VAL A 127 6.72 14.84 1.52
CA VAL A 127 5.93 15.98 1.97
C VAL A 127 6.51 17.31 1.50
N LEU A 128 5.63 18.28 1.22
CA LEU A 128 5.96 19.55 0.58
C LEU A 128 5.36 20.78 1.28
N ASN A 129 4.51 20.58 2.28
CA ASN A 129 3.89 21.64 3.07
C ASN A 129 4.32 21.54 4.54
N GLU A 130 4.08 22.63 5.28
CA GLU A 130 4.34 22.69 6.73
C GLU A 130 3.41 21.74 7.50
N ASP A 131 2.27 21.39 6.90
CA ASP A 131 1.25 20.53 7.51
C ASP A 131 1.61 19.04 7.50
N LEU A 132 2.71 18.64 6.85
CA LEU A 132 3.12 17.23 6.77
C LEU A 132 2.11 16.28 6.10
N HIS A 133 1.26 16.80 5.19
CA HIS A 133 0.32 15.96 4.43
C HIS A 133 1.03 15.08 3.39
N THR A 134 0.83 13.76 3.50
CA THR A 134 1.34 12.79 2.52
C THR A 134 0.35 12.59 1.35
N PRO A 135 0.82 12.10 0.19
CA PRO A 135 -0.08 11.65 -0.88
C PRO A 135 -1.12 10.64 -0.40
N LEU A 136 -0.75 9.76 0.53
CA LEU A 136 -1.64 8.74 1.10
C LEU A 136 -2.80 9.37 1.88
N MET A 137 -2.55 10.42 2.68
CA MET A 137 -3.60 11.15 3.41
C MET A 137 -4.60 11.80 2.45
N HIS A 138 -4.11 12.48 1.41
CA HIS A 138 -4.98 13.12 0.42
C HIS A 138 -5.84 12.11 -0.36
N ALA A 139 -5.25 10.99 -0.80
CA ALA A 139 -6.00 9.93 -1.45
C ALA A 139 -7.04 9.31 -0.49
N SER A 140 -6.69 9.20 0.79
CA SER A 140 -7.54 8.56 1.80
C SER A 140 -8.76 9.38 2.16
N GLY A 141 -8.61 10.68 2.47
CA GLY A 141 -9.74 11.58 2.75
C GLY A 141 -10.65 11.80 1.54
N ASN A 142 -10.09 11.76 0.32
CA ASN A 142 -10.88 11.91 -0.91
C ASN A 142 -11.53 10.60 -1.41
N GLY A 143 -11.24 9.45 -0.79
CA GLY A 143 -11.88 8.18 -1.14
C GLY A 143 -11.29 7.45 -2.35
N HIS A 144 -10.05 7.76 -2.75
CA HIS A 144 -9.42 7.20 -3.95
C HIS A 144 -8.76 5.85 -3.69
N VAL A 145 -9.58 4.80 -3.60
CA VAL A 145 -9.18 3.43 -3.21
C VAL A 145 -7.99 2.89 -4.03
N ASP A 146 -8.02 3.02 -5.35
CA ASP A 146 -6.96 2.48 -6.21
C ASP A 146 -5.63 3.20 -6.00
N VAL A 147 -5.66 4.52 -5.80
CA VAL A 147 -4.48 5.31 -5.46
C VAL A 147 -3.93 4.93 -4.09
N VAL A 148 -4.80 4.71 -3.09
CA VAL A 148 -4.39 4.24 -1.75
C VAL A 148 -3.67 2.90 -1.86
N ARG A 149 -4.21 1.94 -2.64
CA ARG A 149 -3.54 0.64 -2.88
C ARG A 149 -2.18 0.83 -3.54
N LEU A 150 -2.07 1.68 -4.58
CA LEU A 150 -0.79 1.94 -5.25
C LEU A 150 0.26 2.55 -4.33
N LEU A 151 -0.12 3.53 -3.49
CA LEU A 151 0.80 4.17 -2.56
C LEU A 151 1.30 3.19 -1.49
N LEU A 152 0.42 2.34 -0.97
CA LEU A 152 0.80 1.26 -0.04
C LEU A 152 1.70 0.22 -0.72
N GLU A 153 1.41 -0.16 -1.97
CA GLU A 153 2.28 -1.03 -2.79
C GLU A 153 3.65 -0.38 -3.07
N ALA A 154 3.75 0.95 -3.04
CA ALA A 154 5.01 1.68 -3.15
C ALA A 154 5.78 1.80 -1.82
N GLY A 155 5.18 1.34 -0.72
CA GLY A 155 5.77 1.39 0.60
C GLY A 155 5.59 2.73 1.31
N ALA A 156 4.52 3.48 0.98
CA ALA A 156 4.13 4.64 1.77
C ALA A 156 3.96 4.27 3.25
N GLN A 157 4.36 5.17 4.15
CA GLN A 157 4.19 5.02 5.58
C GLN A 157 2.70 5.11 5.96
N LYS A 158 2.09 3.94 6.13
CA LYS A 158 0.66 3.80 6.43
C LYS A 158 0.19 4.49 7.72
N ASP A 159 1.08 4.63 8.71
CA ASP A 159 0.84 5.28 10.00
C ASP A 159 1.56 6.65 10.10
N ALA A 160 1.92 7.27 8.97
CA ALA A 160 2.51 8.61 8.98
C ALA A 160 1.57 9.62 9.66
N LEU A 161 2.17 10.57 10.38
CA LEU A 161 1.47 11.62 11.12
C LEU A 161 1.65 12.96 10.41
N ASP A 162 0.57 13.69 10.25
CA ASP A 162 0.62 15.10 9.84
C ASP A 162 0.98 16.00 11.03
N CYS A 163 0.99 17.33 10.83
CA CYS A 163 1.34 18.28 11.90
C CYS A 163 0.40 18.23 13.11
N ASP A 164 -0.83 17.76 12.91
CA ASP A 164 -1.86 17.63 13.93
C ASP A 164 -1.87 16.22 14.55
N GLY A 165 -0.92 15.35 14.18
CA GLY A 165 -0.85 13.97 14.67
C GLY A 165 -1.85 13.04 14.00
N THR A 166 -2.45 13.45 12.88
CA THR A 166 -3.50 12.72 12.19
C THR A 166 -2.90 11.70 11.23
N THR A 167 -3.56 10.55 11.08
CA THR A 167 -3.19 9.50 10.12
C THR A 167 -4.12 9.48 8.92
N ALA A 168 -3.70 8.81 7.84
CA ALA A 168 -4.57 8.53 6.69
C ALA A 168 -5.87 7.78 7.08
N LEU A 169 -5.83 6.93 8.12
CA LEU A 169 -7.01 6.24 8.65
C LEU A 169 -8.00 7.22 9.30
N ILE A 170 -7.50 8.19 10.08
CA ILE A 170 -8.35 9.21 10.70
C ILE A 170 -8.98 10.10 9.61
N TRP A 171 -8.23 10.51 8.58
CA TRP A 171 -8.78 11.26 7.42
C TRP A 171 -9.91 10.49 6.74
N ALA A 172 -9.68 9.21 6.40
CA ALA A 172 -10.69 8.36 5.77
C ALA A 172 -11.94 8.16 6.64
N ALA A 173 -11.76 8.00 7.96
CA ALA A 173 -12.85 7.83 8.90
C ALA A 173 -13.66 9.11 9.12
N HIS A 174 -12.99 10.27 9.18
CA HIS A 174 -13.62 11.58 9.27
C HIS A 174 -14.44 11.90 8.02
N ASP A 175 -13.96 11.54 6.83
CA ASP A 175 -14.61 11.87 5.56
C ASP A 175 -15.57 10.78 5.04
N GLY A 176 -15.80 9.73 5.84
CA GLY A 176 -16.80 8.70 5.52
C GLY A 176 -16.38 7.76 4.38
N ARG A 177 -15.08 7.46 4.23
CA ARG A 177 -14.52 6.64 3.15
C ARG A 177 -14.38 5.17 3.56
N ASP A 178 -15.50 4.46 3.65
CA ASP A 178 -15.59 3.05 4.03
C ASP A 178 -14.64 2.12 3.25
N ALA A 179 -14.62 2.21 1.92
CA ALA A 179 -13.77 1.36 1.10
C ALA A 179 -12.27 1.63 1.34
N VAL A 180 -11.89 2.88 1.57
CA VAL A 180 -10.50 3.26 1.91
C VAL A 180 -10.14 2.76 3.30
N VAL A 181 -11.02 2.93 4.29
CA VAL A 181 -10.82 2.42 5.65
C VAL A 181 -10.55 0.91 5.58
N GLN A 182 -11.34 0.16 4.83
CA GLN A 182 -11.13 -1.27 4.65
C GLN A 182 -9.72 -1.58 4.10
N VAL A 183 -9.28 -0.89 3.04
CA VAL A 183 -7.93 -1.09 2.47
C VAL A 183 -6.82 -0.79 3.49
N LEU A 184 -6.94 0.31 4.22
CA LEU A 184 -5.96 0.70 5.23
C LEU A 184 -5.88 -0.36 6.34
N LEU A 185 -7.02 -0.86 6.82
CA LEU A 185 -7.08 -1.95 7.81
C LEU A 185 -6.49 -3.26 7.29
N GLU A 186 -6.77 -3.63 6.03
CA GLU A 186 -6.15 -4.78 5.35
C GLU A 186 -4.62 -4.66 5.28
N SER A 187 -4.09 -3.43 5.20
CA SER A 187 -2.64 -3.17 5.25
C SER A 187 -2.04 -3.22 6.66
N GLY A 188 -2.86 -3.40 7.69
CA GLY A 188 -2.45 -3.52 9.10
C GLY A 188 -2.01 -2.21 9.75
N VAL A 189 -2.67 -1.09 9.42
CA VAL A 189 -2.50 0.18 10.16
C VAL A 189 -2.83 0.03 11.64
N GLN A 190 -2.28 0.92 12.47
CA GLN A 190 -2.66 0.99 13.88
C GLN A 190 -4.00 1.75 14.03
N THR A 191 -5.00 1.09 14.61
CA THR A 191 -6.37 1.63 14.74
C THR A 191 -6.51 2.71 15.81
N ASP A 192 -5.62 2.68 16.80
CA ASP A 192 -5.73 3.44 18.06
C ASP A 192 -4.82 4.67 18.11
N ILE A 193 -4.15 5.02 17.00
CA ILE A 193 -3.44 6.29 16.91
C ILE A 193 -4.47 7.41 17.02
N SER A 194 -4.14 8.41 17.84
CA SER A 194 -4.95 9.60 18.02
C SER A 194 -4.20 10.84 17.56
N ASP A 195 -4.95 11.83 17.07
CA ASP A 195 -4.43 13.16 16.78
C ASP A 195 -4.04 13.93 18.07
N CYS A 196 -3.64 15.18 17.90
CA CYS A 196 -3.19 16.08 18.96
C CYS A 196 -4.27 16.44 19.99
N ILE A 197 -5.55 16.19 19.72
CA ILE A 197 -6.66 16.38 20.67
C ILE A 197 -7.21 15.04 21.19
N GLY A 198 -6.50 13.94 20.91
CA GLY A 198 -6.84 12.60 21.38
C GLY A 198 -7.95 11.93 20.57
N TRP A 199 -8.27 12.43 19.38
CA TRP A 199 -9.28 11.82 18.51
C TRP A 199 -8.70 10.67 17.71
N THR A 200 -9.35 9.52 17.81
CA THR A 200 -9.04 8.32 17.01
C THR A 200 -9.97 8.23 15.80
N ALA A 201 -9.64 7.36 14.85
CA ALA A 201 -10.51 7.09 13.71
C ALA A 201 -11.91 6.63 14.14
N LEU A 202 -12.01 5.87 15.25
CA LEU A 202 -13.28 5.41 15.80
C LEU A 202 -14.12 6.58 16.33
N MET A 203 -13.50 7.57 16.98
CA MET A 203 -14.19 8.77 17.43
C MET A 203 -14.71 9.58 16.24
N CYS A 204 -13.89 9.82 15.21
CA CYS A 204 -14.31 10.54 14.01
C CYS A 204 -15.52 9.86 13.33
N ALA A 205 -15.47 8.54 13.14
CA ALA A 205 -16.55 7.78 12.52
C ALA A 205 -17.83 7.76 13.37
N ALA A 206 -17.68 7.72 14.70
CA ALA A 206 -18.79 7.72 15.64
C ALA A 206 -19.52 9.07 15.65
N THR A 207 -18.78 10.17 15.78
CA THR A 207 -19.29 11.55 15.77
C THR A 207 -20.02 11.85 14.46
N ASN A 208 -19.48 11.44 13.32
CA ASN A 208 -20.06 11.70 12.00
C ASN A 208 -21.15 10.69 11.57
N SER A 209 -21.57 9.77 12.45
CA SER A 209 -22.61 8.78 12.17
C SER A 209 -22.29 7.83 10.99
N PHE A 210 -21.08 7.28 10.93
CA PHE A 210 -20.68 6.30 9.90
C PHE A 210 -20.67 4.85 10.44
N PRO A 211 -21.83 4.16 10.47
CA PRO A 211 -21.94 2.85 11.11
C PRO A 211 -21.06 1.77 10.46
N GLU A 212 -20.85 1.83 9.15
CA GLU A 212 -20.00 0.85 8.47
C GLU A 212 -18.52 1.01 8.85
N ILE A 213 -18.04 2.25 8.94
CA ILE A 213 -16.66 2.51 9.38
C ILE A 213 -16.49 2.11 10.84
N VAL A 214 -17.48 2.38 11.70
CA VAL A 214 -17.47 1.92 13.09
C VAL A 214 -17.38 0.38 13.14
N ARG A 215 -18.16 -0.35 12.32
CA ARG A 215 -18.07 -1.83 12.24
C ARG A 215 -16.68 -2.29 11.81
N LEU A 216 -16.12 -1.69 10.76
CA LEU A 216 -14.79 -2.05 10.24
C LEU A 216 -13.70 -1.82 11.30
N LEU A 217 -13.70 -0.66 11.95
CA LEU A 217 -12.73 -0.32 12.99
C LEU A 217 -12.83 -1.25 14.20
N LEU A 218 -14.04 -1.54 14.67
CA LEU A 218 -14.26 -2.48 15.78
C LEU A 218 -13.85 -3.90 15.42
N ALA A 219 -14.15 -4.36 14.19
CA ALA A 219 -13.73 -5.66 13.70
C ALA A 219 -12.20 -5.77 13.60
N ALA A 220 -11.51 -4.66 13.33
CA ALA A 220 -10.06 -4.57 13.35
C ALA A 220 -9.45 -4.37 14.75
N GLY A 221 -10.26 -4.34 15.81
CA GLY A 221 -9.80 -4.28 17.20
C GLY A 221 -9.66 -2.87 17.78
N ALA A 222 -10.24 -1.84 17.15
CA ALA A 222 -10.21 -0.48 17.66
C ALA A 222 -10.81 -0.39 19.08
N ARG A 223 -10.08 0.27 19.97
CA ARG A 223 -10.49 0.40 21.37
C ARG A 223 -11.58 1.46 21.55
N ARG A 224 -12.67 1.06 22.21
CA ARG A 224 -13.84 1.91 22.49
C ARG A 224 -13.70 2.76 23.74
N ASP A 225 -12.78 2.37 24.61
CA ASP A 225 -12.55 2.97 25.93
C ASP A 225 -11.49 4.08 25.90
N LEU A 226 -10.88 4.35 24.74
CA LEU A 226 -10.01 5.51 24.57
C LEU A 226 -10.83 6.79 24.71
N CYS A 227 -10.21 7.81 25.31
CA CYS A 227 -10.79 9.11 25.53
C CYS A 227 -9.97 10.20 24.84
N SER A 228 -10.66 11.20 24.30
CA SER A 228 -10.06 12.47 23.86
C SER A 228 -9.40 13.21 25.03
N GLU A 229 -8.71 14.30 24.74
CA GLU A 229 -8.18 15.19 25.78
C GLU A 229 -9.26 15.77 26.72
N THR A 230 -10.50 15.89 26.23
CA THR A 230 -11.67 16.31 27.04
C THR A 230 -12.27 15.18 27.88
N GLY A 231 -11.71 13.97 27.80
CA GLY A 231 -12.17 12.79 28.54
C GLY A 231 -13.39 12.11 27.91
N GLN A 232 -13.74 12.43 26.66
CA GLN A 232 -14.89 11.86 25.97
C GLN A 232 -14.49 10.60 25.18
N THR A 233 -15.24 9.51 25.36
CA THR A 233 -15.11 8.31 24.54
C THR A 233 -15.86 8.46 23.22
N ALA A 234 -15.62 7.57 22.25
CA ALA A 234 -16.38 7.53 21.00
C ALA A 234 -17.91 7.46 21.22
N LEU A 235 -18.37 6.72 22.24
CA LEU A 235 -19.79 6.65 22.59
C LEU A 235 -20.32 7.97 23.16
N MET A 236 -19.52 8.67 23.97
CA MET A 236 -19.92 9.97 24.54
C MET A 236 -20.02 11.03 23.46
N LEU A 237 -19.05 11.08 22.53
CA LEU A 237 -19.06 12.00 21.39
C LEU A 237 -20.27 11.74 20.48
N ALA A 238 -20.50 10.48 20.12
CA ALA A 238 -21.67 10.10 19.31
C ALA A 238 -23.00 10.47 19.99
N ALA A 239 -23.10 10.35 21.32
CA ALA A 239 -24.31 10.71 22.04
C ALA A 239 -24.52 12.24 22.14
N ASP A 240 -23.43 13.02 22.21
CA ASP A 240 -23.48 14.49 22.28
C ASP A 240 -23.90 15.12 20.95
N GLU A 241 -23.48 14.51 19.84
CA GLU A 241 -23.81 14.95 18.46
C GLU A 241 -25.12 14.35 17.92
N ASP A 242 -25.95 13.74 18.77
CA ASP A 242 -27.21 13.07 18.37
C ASP A 242 -27.01 12.05 17.23
N ALA A 243 -25.91 11.29 17.26
CA ALA A 243 -25.56 10.34 16.21
C ALA A 243 -26.58 9.22 16.02
N ASP A 244 -26.53 8.59 14.85
CA ASP A 244 -27.44 7.51 14.48
C ASP A 244 -27.53 6.40 15.56
N ALA A 245 -28.75 5.96 15.85
CA ALA A 245 -29.01 4.93 16.85
C ALA A 245 -28.26 3.60 16.60
N GLU A 246 -27.91 3.35 15.33
CA GLU A 246 -27.07 2.21 14.95
C GLU A 246 -25.62 2.37 15.44
N VAL A 247 -25.02 3.55 15.33
CA VAL A 247 -23.68 3.84 15.86
C VAL A 247 -23.65 3.69 17.37
N LEU A 248 -24.64 4.25 18.07
CA LEU A 248 -24.75 4.09 19.53
C LEU A 248 -24.85 2.63 19.93
N ARG A 249 -25.66 1.83 19.23
CA ARG A 249 -25.77 0.38 19.45
C ARG A 249 -24.43 -0.32 19.19
N LEU A 250 -23.77 -0.01 18.08
CA LEU A 250 -22.48 -0.57 17.70
C LEU A 250 -21.36 -0.19 18.67
N LEU A 251 -21.49 0.87 19.46
CA LEU A 251 -20.53 1.27 20.48
C LEU A 251 -20.88 0.78 21.89
N GLN A 252 -22.14 0.37 22.13
CA GLN A 252 -22.60 -0.20 23.39
C GLN A 252 -22.39 -1.71 23.52
N THR A 253 -22.39 -2.45 22.41
CA THR A 253 -22.25 -3.92 22.40
C THR A 253 -20.88 -4.34 22.90
N VAL A 254 -20.68 -4.48 24.23
CA VAL A 254 -19.50 -5.14 24.79
C VAL A 254 -19.38 -6.49 24.10
N ALA A 255 -18.23 -6.78 23.48
CA ALA A 255 -17.99 -8.09 22.94
C ALA A 255 -18.26 -9.10 24.07
N GLU A 256 -19.30 -9.92 23.93
CA GLU A 256 -19.46 -11.10 24.75
C GLU A 256 -18.28 -12.00 24.36
N ASP A 257 -17.22 -11.97 25.17
CA ASP A 257 -16.13 -12.94 25.10
C ASP A 257 -16.75 -14.36 25.19
N PRO A 258 -16.50 -15.27 24.24
CA PRO A 258 -16.97 -16.66 24.31
C PRO A 258 -16.24 -17.49 25.39
#